data_AF-A0A2T4WHY5-F1
#
_entry.id   AF-A0A2T4WHY5-F1
#
_cell.length_a   1.000
_cell.length_b   1.000
_cell.length_c   1.000
_cell.angle_alpha   90.00
_cell.angle_beta   90.00
_cell.angle_gamma   90.00
#
_symmetry.space_group_name_H-M   'P 1'
#
loop_
_entity.id
_entity.type
_entity.pdbx_description
1 polymer ?
#
loop_
_entity_poly.entity_id
_entity_poly.type
_entity_poly.pdbx_seq_one_letter_code
_entity_poly.pdbx_strand_id
1 'polypeptide(L)'
;MIRFFRKIRQQLLSDNKFRKYLFYAIGEIFLVVIGILLALQINTWNDKRIKKNEVKSYAQKLILDLGQDVLDVKWIRWQAEVAYLRLDSLVNYTRHLSIDDCKNLDLYILTYNARYRPYSWNRASHEEIKSTGILNYFNNDSLVNLLVKYEAFTKHMEVDYEEDFELIKEANKLRNKVVNMNYEREPKSNYYPLITAPYGFNVEIIDYQKKDFYLELQRQPIDFIDKNQKKLDDAINTYVELKYNFYLRSYNELPKLIHDAETIIKLLETSYLLEDIKQGKIKRYRSKELSELLINGKTIDEIIDIVKSDDINEQGYDISRNAINRFGYNLMNYEKNYEALKIFKLNTELYDGWFTYDAYGECLLKVDDTVKAIKAYNKSLELNPDNTNAKNILAKIK
;
A
#
# COMPACT_ATOMS: atom_id res chain seq x y z
N MET A 1 49.63 30.61 24.99
CA MET A 1 49.12 30.66 26.37
C MET A 1 50.11 30.15 27.42
N ILE A 2 50.66 28.94 27.30
CA ILE A 2 51.48 28.30 28.36
C ILE A 2 52.69 29.13 28.85
N ARG A 3 53.38 29.88 27.97
CA ARG A 3 54.56 30.68 28.35
C ARG A 3 54.24 31.93 29.19
N PHE A 4 53.06 32.52 29.03
CA PHE A 4 52.64 33.73 29.73
C PHE A 4 52.28 33.43 31.19
N PHE A 5 51.40 32.43 31.38
CA PHE A 5 51.02 31.89 32.69
C PHE A 5 52.22 31.31 33.47
N ARG A 6 53.20 30.73 32.76
CA ARG A 6 54.45 30.25 33.37
C ARG A 6 55.31 31.38 33.96
N LYS A 7 55.42 32.53 33.27
CA LYS A 7 56.19 33.69 33.77
C LYS A 7 55.58 34.28 35.05
N ILE A 8 54.24 34.38 35.10
CA ILE A 8 53.51 34.90 36.27
C ILE A 8 53.67 33.97 37.48
N ARG A 9 53.59 32.65 37.27
CA ARG A 9 53.85 31.66 38.34
C ARG A 9 55.26 31.74 38.91
N GLN A 10 56.27 31.92 38.06
CA GLN A 10 57.66 32.06 38.49
C GLN A 10 57.87 33.34 39.33
N GLN A 11 57.26 34.47 38.93
CA GLN A 11 57.32 35.72 39.70
C GLN A 11 56.57 35.66 41.05
N LEU A 12 55.46 34.94 41.13
CA LEU A 12 54.70 34.78 42.39
C LEU A 12 55.38 33.85 43.40
N LEU A 13 56.20 32.90 42.91
CA LEU A 13 57.02 32.01 43.73
C LEU A 13 58.28 32.71 44.28
N SER A 14 58.91 33.61 43.53
CA SER A 14 60.11 34.34 43.97
C SER A 14 59.85 35.38 45.06
N ASP A 15 58.59 35.83 45.23
CA ASP A 15 58.19 36.93 46.12
C ASP A 15 57.68 36.48 47.51
N ASN A 16 57.88 35.22 47.94
CA ASN A 16 57.30 34.65 49.18
C ASN A 16 55.74 34.68 49.24
N LYS A 17 55.05 34.82 48.09
CA LYS A 17 53.59 34.95 47.97
C LYS A 17 52.89 33.60 47.74
N PHE A 18 53.24 32.57 48.52
CA PHE A 18 52.76 31.18 48.32
C PHE A 18 51.21 31.05 48.26
N ARG A 19 50.47 31.75 49.13
CA ARG A 19 48.98 31.75 49.09
C ARG A 19 48.44 32.26 47.75
N LYS A 20 49.01 33.33 47.19
CA LYS A 20 48.56 33.89 45.90
C LYS A 20 48.90 32.97 44.73
N TYR A 21 50.06 32.31 44.78
CA TYR A 21 50.42 31.26 43.83
C TYR A 21 49.42 30.09 43.85
N LEU A 22 49.01 29.62 45.02
CA LEU A 22 48.06 28.51 45.16
C LEU A 22 46.69 28.87 44.57
N PHE A 23 46.12 30.04 44.91
CA PHE A 23 44.85 30.49 44.32
C PHE A 23 44.92 30.67 42.79
N TYR A 24 46.06 31.17 42.28
CA TYR A 24 46.26 31.34 40.84
C TYR A 24 46.38 30.01 40.10
N ALA A 25 47.14 29.04 40.65
CA ALA A 25 47.26 27.71 40.08
C ALA A 25 45.93 26.93 40.12
N ILE A 26 45.16 27.06 41.21
CA ILE A 26 43.80 26.51 41.30
C ILE A 26 42.89 27.15 40.24
N GLY A 27 42.97 28.47 40.06
CA GLY A 27 42.23 29.18 39.01
C GLY A 27 42.58 28.72 37.59
N GLU A 28 43.87 28.47 37.30
CA GLU A 28 44.32 27.91 36.02
C GLU A 28 43.77 26.49 35.79
N ILE A 29 43.84 25.61 36.81
CA ILE A 29 43.28 24.25 36.72
C ILE A 29 41.77 24.33 36.49
N PHE A 30 41.07 25.19 37.23
CA PHE A 30 39.63 25.38 37.08
C PHE A 30 39.23 25.86 35.68
N LEU A 31 39.98 26.81 35.11
CA LEU A 31 39.79 27.27 33.72
C LEU A 31 40.02 26.16 32.69
N VAL A 32 41.07 25.35 32.86
CA VAL A 32 41.35 24.21 31.97
C VAL A 32 40.25 23.16 32.08
N VAL A 33 39.81 22.85 33.30
CA VAL A 33 38.72 21.90 33.55
C VAL A 33 37.42 22.38 32.91
N ILE A 34 37.05 23.66 33.06
CA ILE A 34 35.88 24.25 32.37
C ILE A 34 36.04 24.13 30.86
N GLY A 35 37.22 24.43 30.31
CA GLY A 35 37.49 24.30 28.88
C GLY A 35 37.28 22.87 28.36
N ILE A 36 37.77 21.87 29.09
CA ILE A 36 37.57 20.45 28.75
C ILE A 36 36.10 20.06 28.85
N LEU A 37 35.40 20.47 29.90
CA LEU A 37 33.97 20.18 30.07
C LEU A 37 33.13 20.80 28.96
N LEU A 38 33.41 22.05 28.56
CA LEU A 38 32.75 22.69 27.42
C LEU A 38 33.03 21.95 26.12
N ALA A 39 34.29 21.55 25.87
CA ALA A 39 34.63 20.77 24.68
C ALA A 39 33.89 19.42 24.63
N LEU A 40 33.84 18.70 25.77
CA LEU A 40 33.07 17.45 25.89
C LEU A 40 31.57 17.67 25.70
N GLN A 41 31.00 18.74 26.24
CA GLN A 41 29.60 19.09 26.05
C GLN A 41 29.27 19.40 24.59
N ILE A 42 30.11 20.20 23.91
CA ILE A 42 29.95 20.51 22.49
C ILE A 42 30.02 19.23 21.65
N ASN A 43 30.98 18.35 21.91
CA ASN A 43 31.10 17.08 21.20
C ASN A 43 29.86 16.20 21.41
N THR A 44 29.43 16.04 22.67
CA THR A 44 28.24 15.26 23.01
C THR A 44 26.97 15.82 22.37
N TRP A 45 26.84 17.15 22.32
CA TRP A 45 25.71 17.81 21.65
C TRP A 45 25.74 17.61 20.14
N ASN A 46 26.91 17.69 19.51
CA ASN A 46 27.09 17.40 18.10
C ASN A 46 26.73 15.94 17.77
N ASP A 47 27.19 14.98 18.58
CA ASP A 47 26.89 13.55 18.40
C ASP A 47 25.38 13.29 18.52
N LYS A 48 24.71 13.88 19.52
CA LYS A 48 23.24 13.80 19.65
C LYS A 48 22.52 14.40 18.44
N ARG A 49 23.01 15.52 17.91
CA ARG A 49 22.44 16.16 16.71
C ARG A 49 22.59 15.25 15.48
N ILE A 50 23.76 14.65 15.28
CA ILE A 50 24.02 13.71 14.18
C ILE A 50 23.07 12.51 14.29
N LYS A 51 22.98 11.89 15.48
CA LYS A 51 22.09 10.75 15.72
C LYS A 51 20.61 11.09 15.53
N LYS A 52 20.17 12.27 15.97
CA LYS A 52 18.81 12.75 15.71
C LYS A 52 18.52 12.88 14.21
N ASN A 53 19.48 13.38 13.43
CA ASN A 53 19.34 13.50 11.97
C ASN A 53 19.35 12.14 11.27
N GLU A 54 20.18 11.20 11.73
CA GLU A 54 20.15 9.81 11.24
C GLU A 54 18.78 9.17 11.50
N VAL A 55 18.25 9.26 12.73
CA VAL A 55 16.91 8.74 13.09
C VAL A 55 15.82 9.32 12.18
N LYS A 56 15.87 10.62 11.89
CA LYS A 56 14.94 11.26 10.94
C LYS A 56 15.06 10.67 9.54
N SER A 57 16.28 10.50 9.03
CA SER A 57 16.50 9.92 7.71
C SER A 57 15.99 8.48 7.63
N TYR A 58 16.23 7.66 8.66
CA TYR A 58 15.69 6.32 8.76
C TYR A 58 14.16 6.28 8.87
N ALA A 59 13.57 7.18 9.66
CA ALA A 59 12.12 7.29 9.77
C ALA A 59 11.47 7.61 8.40
N GLN A 60 12.10 8.47 7.59
CA GLN A 60 11.62 8.75 6.24
C GLN A 60 11.72 7.52 5.32
N LYS A 61 12.86 6.83 5.31
CA LYS A 61 13.04 5.61 4.51
C LYS A 61 12.00 4.55 4.88
N LEU A 62 11.83 4.28 6.18
CA LEU A 62 10.82 3.33 6.68
C LEU A 62 9.40 3.72 6.27
N ILE A 63 9.04 5.00 6.38
CA ILE A 63 7.70 5.46 5.99
C ILE A 63 7.45 5.19 4.50
N LEU A 64 8.45 5.41 3.64
CA LEU A 64 8.33 5.16 2.21
C LEU A 64 8.20 3.66 1.92
N ASP A 65 9.05 2.84 2.53
CA ASP A 65 9.03 1.38 2.34
C ASP A 65 7.70 0.79 2.83
N LEU A 66 7.33 1.05 4.09
CA LEU A 66 6.05 0.61 4.68
C LEU A 66 4.86 1.11 3.87
N GLY A 67 4.96 2.33 3.36
CA GLY A 67 3.94 2.96 2.56
C GLY A 67 3.69 2.24 1.24
N GLN A 68 4.76 1.83 0.56
CA GLN A 68 4.68 1.03 -0.65
C GLN A 68 4.15 -0.37 -0.33
N ASP A 69 4.67 -0.99 0.72
CA ASP A 69 4.25 -2.32 1.11
C ASP A 69 2.76 -2.36 1.49
N VAL A 70 2.21 -1.31 2.13
CA VAL A 70 0.77 -1.19 2.41
C VAL A 70 -0.07 -1.26 1.13
N LEU A 71 0.38 -0.62 0.06
CA LEU A 71 -0.32 -0.64 -1.23
C LEU A 71 -0.30 -2.06 -1.83
N ASP A 72 0.84 -2.71 -1.78
CA ASP A 72 1.01 -4.08 -2.30
C ASP A 72 0.19 -5.09 -1.48
N VAL A 73 0.21 -4.97 -0.15
CA VAL A 73 -0.54 -5.84 0.78
C VAL A 73 -2.05 -5.67 0.61
N LYS A 74 -2.56 -4.45 0.42
CA LYS A 74 -3.99 -4.23 0.12
C LYS A 74 -4.39 -4.97 -1.17
N TRP A 75 -3.47 -5.13 -2.15
CA TRP A 75 -3.75 -5.79 -3.42
C TRP A 75 -3.75 -7.29 -3.24
N ILE A 76 -2.80 -7.80 -2.47
CA ILE A 76 -2.75 -9.20 -2.07
C ILE A 76 -4.00 -9.58 -1.27
N ARG A 77 -4.43 -8.74 -0.32
CA ARG A 77 -5.66 -8.92 0.47
C ARG A 77 -6.87 -9.06 -0.43
N TRP A 78 -7.02 -8.15 -1.39
CA TRP A 78 -8.11 -8.18 -2.34
C TRP A 78 -8.09 -9.48 -3.19
N GLN A 79 -6.92 -9.94 -3.64
CA GLN A 79 -6.80 -11.21 -4.36
C GLN A 79 -7.18 -12.42 -3.48
N ALA A 80 -6.74 -12.43 -2.22
CA ALA A 80 -7.10 -13.46 -1.26
C ALA A 80 -8.61 -13.49 -1.01
N GLU A 81 -9.25 -12.32 -0.88
CA GLU A 81 -10.70 -12.20 -0.71
C GLU A 81 -11.46 -12.75 -1.93
N VAL A 82 -11.03 -12.39 -3.13
CA VAL A 82 -11.61 -12.93 -4.38
C VAL A 82 -11.44 -14.45 -4.45
N ALA A 83 -10.26 -14.96 -4.10
CA ALA A 83 -9.99 -16.40 -4.10
C ALA A 83 -10.86 -17.12 -3.05
N TYR A 84 -11.00 -16.55 -1.85
CA TYR A 84 -11.89 -17.06 -0.80
C TYR A 84 -13.33 -17.16 -1.30
N LEU A 85 -13.92 -16.06 -1.81
CA LEU A 85 -15.31 -16.02 -2.26
C LEU A 85 -15.58 -17.01 -3.41
N ARG A 86 -14.60 -17.15 -4.31
CA ARG A 86 -14.64 -18.14 -5.39
C ARG A 86 -14.69 -19.56 -4.83
N LEU A 87 -13.81 -19.90 -3.88
CA LEU A 87 -13.80 -21.22 -3.26
C LEU A 87 -15.03 -21.45 -2.36
N ASP A 88 -15.60 -20.41 -1.76
CA ASP A 88 -16.86 -20.54 -1.04
C ASP A 88 -18.01 -20.89 -1.98
N SER A 89 -18.08 -20.25 -3.15
CA SER A 89 -19.02 -20.64 -4.20
C SER A 89 -18.80 -22.06 -4.70
N LEU A 90 -17.54 -22.48 -4.89
CA LEU A 90 -17.21 -23.85 -5.25
C LEU A 90 -17.75 -24.86 -4.24
N VAL A 91 -17.50 -24.62 -2.95
CA VAL A 91 -17.94 -25.50 -1.87
C VAL A 91 -19.47 -25.53 -1.77
N ASN A 92 -20.14 -24.38 -1.90
CA ASN A 92 -21.60 -24.33 -1.88
C ASN A 92 -22.21 -25.05 -3.11
N TYR A 93 -21.60 -24.92 -4.28
CA TYR A 93 -22.01 -25.60 -5.51
C TYR A 93 -21.88 -27.13 -5.38
N THR A 94 -20.76 -27.61 -4.85
CA THR A 94 -20.46 -29.05 -4.74
C THR A 94 -21.06 -29.74 -3.53
N ARG A 95 -21.49 -29.00 -2.50
CA ARG A 95 -22.12 -29.58 -1.29
C ARG A 95 -23.46 -30.27 -1.59
N HIS A 96 -24.17 -29.82 -2.62
CA HIS A 96 -25.53 -30.26 -2.92
C HIS A 96 -25.66 -31.00 -4.25
N LEU A 97 -24.57 -31.13 -5.00
CA LEU A 97 -24.56 -31.72 -6.34
C LEU A 97 -23.63 -32.91 -6.39
N SER A 98 -24.08 -33.98 -7.05
CA SER A 98 -23.17 -35.03 -7.50
C SER A 98 -22.40 -34.55 -8.73
N ILE A 99 -21.31 -35.23 -9.08
CA ILE A 99 -20.53 -34.93 -10.28
C ILE A 99 -21.38 -35.01 -11.56
N ASP A 100 -22.44 -35.83 -11.56
CA ASP A 100 -23.35 -35.97 -12.70
C ASP A 100 -24.25 -34.74 -12.88
N ASP A 101 -24.50 -34.00 -11.80
CA ASP A 101 -25.30 -32.76 -11.82
C ASP A 101 -24.43 -31.51 -12.01
N CYS A 102 -23.12 -31.63 -11.79
CA CYS A 102 -22.15 -30.55 -12.01
C CYS A 102 -21.87 -30.31 -13.50
N LYS A 103 -21.53 -29.07 -13.84
CA LYS A 103 -20.96 -28.72 -15.15
C LYS A 103 -19.44 -28.59 -15.03
N ASN A 104 -18.72 -29.15 -15.99
CA ASN A 104 -17.27 -28.96 -16.09
C ASN A 104 -16.90 -27.47 -16.15
N LEU A 105 -17.70 -26.65 -16.83
CA LEU A 105 -17.49 -25.20 -16.95
C LEU A 105 -17.58 -24.47 -15.60
N ASP A 106 -18.57 -24.81 -14.77
CA ASP A 106 -18.73 -24.19 -13.44
C ASP A 106 -17.51 -24.54 -12.58
N LEU A 107 -17.08 -25.80 -12.56
CA LEU A 107 -15.90 -26.22 -11.82
C LEU A 107 -14.60 -25.63 -12.37
N TYR A 108 -14.47 -25.49 -13.70
CA TYR A 108 -13.37 -24.76 -14.33
C TYR A 108 -13.33 -23.32 -13.81
N ILE A 109 -14.43 -22.57 -13.90
CA ILE A 109 -14.50 -21.15 -13.49
C ILE A 109 -14.22 -20.98 -12.00
N LEU A 110 -14.83 -21.81 -11.15
CA LEU A 110 -14.75 -21.71 -9.70
C LEU A 110 -13.41 -22.21 -9.13
N THR A 111 -12.58 -22.89 -9.91
CA THR A 111 -11.24 -23.32 -9.48
C THR A 111 -10.11 -22.60 -10.23
N TYR A 112 -10.43 -21.90 -11.32
CA TYR A 112 -9.44 -21.19 -12.12
C TYR A 112 -8.81 -20.04 -11.32
N ASN A 113 -7.49 -20.02 -11.26
CA ASN A 113 -6.70 -18.95 -10.64
C ASN A 113 -7.17 -18.60 -9.20
N ALA A 114 -7.57 -19.61 -8.41
CA ALA A 114 -7.87 -19.48 -6.99
C ALA A 114 -6.55 -19.38 -6.18
N ARG A 115 -5.88 -18.24 -6.29
CA ARG A 115 -4.61 -17.92 -5.62
C ARG A 115 -4.47 -16.43 -5.38
N TYR A 116 -3.51 -16.05 -4.55
CA TYR A 116 -3.07 -14.67 -4.37
C TYR A 116 -1.56 -14.54 -4.64
N ARG A 117 -1.09 -13.31 -4.86
CA ARG A 117 0.33 -13.02 -5.13
C ARG A 117 1.20 -13.23 -3.88
N PRO A 118 2.48 -13.61 -4.04
CA PRO A 118 3.43 -13.67 -2.92
C PRO A 118 3.57 -12.31 -2.25
N TYR A 119 3.93 -12.34 -0.96
CA TYR A 119 4.31 -11.15 -0.23
C TYR A 119 5.64 -10.61 -0.75
N SER A 120 5.71 -9.32 -1.07
CA SER A 120 6.95 -8.63 -1.45
C SER A 120 7.25 -7.56 -0.40
N TRP A 121 7.80 -7.98 0.73
CA TRP A 121 8.09 -7.07 1.84
C TRP A 121 9.49 -6.46 1.71
N ASN A 122 9.60 -5.12 1.70
CA ASN A 122 10.91 -4.47 1.67
C ASN A 122 11.56 -4.46 3.06
N ARG A 123 12.49 -5.39 3.30
CA ARG A 123 13.25 -5.50 4.56
C ARG A 123 14.47 -4.60 4.65
N ALA A 124 14.88 -3.95 3.55
CA ALA A 124 16.16 -3.26 3.49
C ALA A 124 16.33 -2.20 4.58
N SER A 125 15.35 -1.32 4.76
CA SER A 125 15.39 -0.29 5.80
C SER A 125 15.35 -0.88 7.21
N HIS A 126 14.59 -1.95 7.43
CA HIS A 126 14.53 -2.61 8.73
C HIS A 126 15.86 -3.29 9.09
N GLU A 127 16.49 -3.98 8.13
CA GLU A 127 17.80 -4.62 8.31
C GLU A 127 18.93 -3.59 8.51
N GLU A 128 18.90 -2.47 7.77
CA GLU A 128 19.84 -1.35 7.96
C GLU A 128 19.71 -0.78 9.39
N ILE A 129 18.47 -0.56 9.85
CA ILE A 129 18.20 -0.03 11.20
C ILE A 129 18.65 -1.00 12.31
N LYS A 130 18.43 -2.30 12.11
CA LYS A 130 18.87 -3.33 13.06
C LYS A 130 20.39 -3.48 13.12
N SER A 131 21.06 -3.49 11.96
CA SER A 131 22.51 -3.69 11.86
C SER A 131 23.32 -2.49 12.35
N THR A 132 22.80 -1.27 12.19
CA THR A 132 23.48 -0.04 12.62
C THR A 132 23.31 0.28 14.12
N GLY A 133 22.41 -0.42 14.81
CA GLY A 133 22.08 -0.14 16.22
C GLY A 133 21.35 1.18 16.42
N ILE A 134 20.87 1.82 15.35
CA ILE A 134 20.20 3.13 15.42
C ILE A 134 18.87 3.06 16.20
N LEU A 135 18.27 1.87 16.32
CA LEU A 135 17.08 1.61 17.15
C LEU A 135 17.23 2.13 18.59
N ASN A 136 18.44 2.10 19.16
CA ASN A 136 18.69 2.59 20.51
C ASN A 136 18.49 4.10 20.67
N TYR A 137 18.40 4.84 19.56
CA TYR A 137 18.18 6.28 19.53
C TYR A 137 16.72 6.65 19.20
N PHE A 138 15.86 5.65 18.94
CA PHE A 138 14.41 5.85 18.85
C PHE A 138 13.86 5.99 20.27
N ASN A 139 13.28 7.14 20.59
CA ASN A 139 12.75 7.47 21.91
C ASN A 139 11.26 7.15 22.08
N ASN A 140 10.78 6.11 21.39
CA ASN A 140 9.39 5.66 21.42
C ASN A 140 9.34 4.13 21.50
N ASP A 141 9.26 3.61 22.73
CA ASP A 141 9.28 2.16 22.98
C ASP A 141 8.10 1.44 22.33
N SER A 142 6.92 2.08 22.28
CA SER A 142 5.74 1.53 21.61
C SER A 142 5.99 1.31 20.12
N LEU A 143 6.64 2.27 19.45
CA LEU A 143 7.05 2.15 18.05
C LEU A 143 8.08 1.02 17.86
N VAL A 144 9.12 0.98 18.69
CA VAL A 144 10.18 -0.05 18.57
C VAL A 144 9.58 -1.44 18.76
N ASN A 145 8.73 -1.62 19.78
CA ASN A 145 8.05 -2.89 20.04
C ASN A 145 7.11 -3.28 18.88
N LEU A 146 6.41 -2.32 18.29
CA LEU A 146 5.53 -2.56 17.14
C LEU A 146 6.34 -2.96 15.90
N LEU A 147 7.45 -2.26 15.59
CA LEU A 147 8.37 -2.63 14.50
C LEU A 147 8.89 -4.06 14.63
N VAL A 148 9.30 -4.48 15.84
CA VAL A 148 9.78 -5.85 16.08
C VAL A 148 8.68 -6.89 15.88
N LYS A 149 7.47 -6.63 16.40
CA LYS A 149 6.31 -7.52 16.23
C LYS A 149 5.89 -7.60 14.76
N TYR A 150 5.91 -6.48 14.07
CA TYR A 150 5.59 -6.36 12.67
C TYR A 150 6.53 -7.21 11.81
N GLU A 151 7.84 -7.08 12.03
CA GLU A 151 8.85 -7.86 11.34
C GLU A 151 8.73 -9.37 11.59
N ALA A 152 8.42 -9.77 12.82
CA ALA A 152 8.17 -11.18 13.12
C ALA A 152 6.93 -11.68 12.39
N PHE A 153 5.86 -10.88 12.38
CA PHE A 153 4.61 -11.23 11.71
C PHE A 153 4.77 -11.37 10.19
N THR A 154 5.50 -10.48 9.52
CA THR A 154 5.76 -10.60 8.07
C THR A 154 6.51 -11.89 7.71
N LYS A 155 7.40 -12.38 8.58
CA LYS A 155 8.09 -13.67 8.36
C LYS A 155 7.15 -14.86 8.51
N HIS A 156 6.21 -14.81 9.45
CA HIS A 156 5.17 -15.83 9.55
C HIS A 156 4.30 -15.85 8.30
N MET A 157 3.90 -14.68 7.79
CA MET A 157 3.16 -14.58 6.53
C MET A 157 3.92 -15.24 5.36
N GLU A 158 5.23 -15.03 5.22
CA GLU A 158 6.02 -15.70 4.16
C GLU A 158 5.92 -17.23 4.21
N VAL A 159 6.00 -17.83 5.40
CA VAL A 159 5.85 -19.29 5.57
C VAL A 159 4.43 -19.74 5.22
N ASP A 160 3.44 -19.02 5.74
CA ASP A 160 2.03 -19.24 5.50
C ASP A 160 1.66 -19.18 4.00
N TYR A 161 2.33 -18.32 3.23
CA TYR A 161 2.17 -18.27 1.77
C TYR A 161 2.71 -19.51 1.08
N GLU A 162 3.89 -19.99 1.49
CA GLU A 162 4.49 -21.19 0.89
C GLU A 162 3.63 -22.42 1.17
N GLU A 163 3.07 -22.52 2.37
CA GLU A 163 2.09 -23.57 2.72
C GLU A 163 0.84 -23.49 1.84
N ASP A 164 0.25 -22.29 1.71
CA ASP A 164 -0.89 -22.06 0.82
C ASP A 164 -0.54 -22.40 -0.64
N PHE A 165 0.67 -22.08 -1.09
CA PHE A 165 1.14 -22.33 -2.45
C PHE A 165 1.30 -23.82 -2.76
N GLU A 166 1.83 -24.60 -1.83
CA GLU A 166 1.90 -26.06 -1.98
C GLU A 166 0.51 -26.70 -2.00
N LEU A 167 -0.41 -26.24 -1.13
CA LEU A 167 -1.81 -26.69 -1.16
C LEU A 167 -2.50 -26.33 -2.49
N ILE A 168 -2.25 -25.14 -3.05
CA ILE A 168 -2.74 -24.75 -4.38
C ILE A 168 -2.23 -25.73 -5.46
N LYS A 169 -0.95 -26.12 -5.41
CA LYS A 169 -0.39 -27.08 -6.38
C LYS A 169 -1.06 -28.44 -6.25
N GLU A 170 -1.25 -28.92 -5.03
CA GLU A 170 -1.94 -30.18 -4.76
C GLU A 170 -3.38 -30.16 -5.28
N ALA A 171 -4.14 -29.13 -4.91
CA ALA A 171 -5.53 -28.96 -5.33
C ALA A 171 -5.65 -28.92 -6.86
N ASN A 172 -4.77 -28.17 -7.54
CA ASN A 172 -4.74 -28.11 -8.99
C ASN A 172 -4.41 -29.47 -9.62
N LYS A 173 -3.49 -30.24 -9.03
CA LYS A 173 -3.13 -31.58 -9.50
C LYS A 173 -4.29 -32.56 -9.37
N LEU A 174 -5.04 -32.51 -8.27
CA LEU A 174 -6.23 -33.33 -8.06
C LEU A 174 -7.36 -32.92 -9.01
N ARG A 175 -7.66 -31.62 -9.08
CA ARG A 175 -8.66 -31.05 -9.99
C ARG A 175 -8.41 -31.48 -11.43
N ASN A 176 -7.17 -31.39 -11.92
CA ASN A 176 -6.83 -31.71 -13.32
C ASN A 176 -6.99 -33.21 -13.66
N LYS A 177 -7.31 -34.08 -12.69
CA LYS A 177 -7.72 -35.47 -12.96
C LYS A 177 -9.20 -35.62 -13.27
N VAL A 178 -10.00 -34.58 -13.01
CA VAL A 178 -11.47 -34.58 -13.07
C VAL A 178 -11.96 -33.50 -14.03
N VAL A 179 -11.55 -32.25 -13.79
CA VAL A 179 -12.00 -31.08 -14.56
C VAL A 179 -11.12 -30.88 -15.78
N ASN A 180 -11.76 -30.75 -16.93
CA ASN A 180 -11.11 -30.40 -18.18
C ASN A 180 -10.91 -28.90 -18.27
N MET A 181 -9.64 -28.48 -18.29
CA MET A 181 -9.24 -27.07 -18.32
C MET A 181 -9.06 -26.52 -19.74
N ASN A 182 -9.25 -27.34 -20.79
CA ASN A 182 -8.89 -27.04 -22.17
C ASN A 182 -9.92 -26.15 -22.91
N TYR A 183 -10.42 -25.10 -22.26
CA TYR A 183 -11.27 -24.11 -22.91
C TYR A 183 -10.44 -23.17 -23.79
N GLU A 184 -10.83 -23.01 -25.06
CA GLU A 184 -10.21 -22.05 -25.97
C GLU A 184 -10.55 -20.62 -25.51
N ARG A 185 -9.54 -19.82 -25.13
CA ARG A 185 -9.74 -18.39 -24.89
C ARG A 185 -8.56 -17.57 -25.37
N GLU A 186 -8.84 -16.50 -26.15
CA GLU A 186 -7.87 -15.45 -26.40
C GLU A 186 -7.61 -14.62 -25.13
N PRO A 187 -6.34 -14.25 -24.85
CA PRO A 187 -5.95 -13.47 -23.68
C PRO A 187 -6.18 -11.97 -23.93
N LYS A 188 -7.42 -11.54 -24.20
CA LYS A 188 -7.73 -10.10 -24.20
C LYS A 188 -8.37 -9.72 -22.88
N SER A 189 -7.51 -9.29 -21.96
CA SER A 189 -7.77 -8.28 -20.94
C SER A 189 -9.19 -8.32 -20.36
N ASN A 190 -9.44 -9.23 -19.42
CA ASN A 190 -10.16 -8.89 -18.20
C ASN A 190 -10.03 -10.04 -17.21
N TYR A 191 -9.19 -9.76 -16.23
CA TYR A 191 -8.95 -10.52 -15.03
C TYR A 191 -10.27 -11.00 -14.39
N TYR A 192 -10.39 -12.32 -14.19
CA TYR A 192 -11.34 -13.02 -13.32
C TYR A 192 -12.85 -12.96 -13.71
N PRO A 193 -13.44 -14.07 -14.18
CA PRO A 193 -14.86 -14.15 -14.51
C PRO A 193 -15.86 -13.96 -13.33
N LEU A 194 -15.39 -13.52 -12.14
CA LEU A 194 -16.16 -13.58 -10.87
C LEU A 194 -16.09 -12.30 -10.00
N ILE A 195 -15.53 -11.18 -10.48
CA ILE A 195 -15.24 -10.01 -9.63
C ILE A 195 -16.32 -8.93 -9.69
N THR A 196 -16.68 -8.34 -8.53
CA THR A 196 -17.43 -7.06 -8.43
C THR A 196 -16.77 -5.94 -7.60
N ALA A 197 -15.48 -5.95 -7.29
CA ALA A 197 -14.84 -4.75 -6.76
C ALA A 197 -13.40 -4.60 -7.22
N PRO A 198 -12.93 -3.36 -7.48
CA PRO A 198 -11.54 -3.13 -7.73
C PRO A 198 -10.87 -3.11 -6.35
N TYR A 199 -9.56 -3.01 -6.36
CA TYR A 199 -8.85 -2.61 -5.16
C TYR A 199 -9.50 -1.36 -4.53
N GLY A 200 -9.96 -1.49 -3.28
CA GLY A 200 -10.63 -0.42 -2.53
C GLY A 200 -12.16 -0.40 -2.55
N PHE A 201 -12.87 -1.48 -2.91
CA PHE A 201 -14.32 -1.62 -2.70
C PHE A 201 -14.64 -3.02 -2.15
N ASN A 202 -15.88 -3.24 -1.67
CA ASN A 202 -16.33 -4.53 -1.14
C ASN A 202 -16.41 -5.59 -2.25
N VAL A 203 -15.73 -6.72 -2.08
CA VAL A 203 -15.75 -7.83 -3.06
C VAL A 203 -17.07 -8.58 -2.94
N GLU A 204 -17.78 -8.73 -4.06
CA GLU A 204 -18.97 -9.57 -4.17
C GLU A 204 -18.83 -10.52 -5.37
N ILE A 205 -19.73 -11.51 -5.43
CA ILE A 205 -19.76 -12.52 -6.48
C ILE A 205 -20.78 -12.10 -7.53
N ILE A 206 -20.35 -11.95 -8.79
CA ILE A 206 -21.29 -11.80 -9.91
C ILE A 206 -22.02 -13.11 -10.20
N ASP A 207 -23.25 -12.97 -10.70
CA ASP A 207 -23.94 -14.05 -11.43
C ASP A 207 -23.23 -14.31 -12.77
N TYR A 208 -22.12 -15.05 -12.68
CA TYR A 208 -21.21 -15.32 -13.79
C TYR A 208 -21.89 -16.13 -14.91
N GLN A 209 -22.93 -16.91 -14.59
CA GLN A 209 -23.65 -17.75 -15.54
C GLN A 209 -24.45 -16.94 -16.57
N LYS A 210 -24.75 -15.66 -16.26
CA LYS A 210 -25.42 -14.73 -17.17
C LYS A 210 -24.46 -13.87 -18.00
N LYS A 211 -23.15 -13.98 -17.78
CA LYS A 211 -22.17 -13.12 -18.46
C LYS A 211 -21.80 -13.67 -19.83
N ASP A 212 -21.52 -12.77 -20.76
CA ASP A 212 -21.20 -13.11 -22.16
C ASP A 212 -20.08 -14.14 -22.28
N PHE A 213 -19.02 -14.01 -21.47
CA PHE A 213 -17.91 -14.97 -21.49
C PHE A 213 -18.37 -16.39 -21.09
N TYR A 214 -19.32 -16.52 -20.16
CA TYR A 214 -19.81 -17.83 -19.74
C TYR A 214 -20.64 -18.45 -20.86
N LEU A 215 -21.54 -17.66 -21.44
CA LEU A 215 -22.38 -18.07 -22.56
C LEU A 215 -21.55 -18.44 -23.80
N GLU A 216 -20.40 -17.80 -24.01
CA GLU A 216 -19.42 -18.15 -25.05
C GLU A 216 -18.73 -19.48 -24.75
N LEU A 217 -18.16 -19.63 -23.55
CA LEU A 217 -17.45 -20.85 -23.15
C LEU A 217 -18.37 -22.08 -23.10
N GLN A 218 -19.64 -21.90 -22.72
CA GLN A 218 -20.63 -22.97 -22.66
C GLN A 218 -20.92 -23.60 -24.03
N ARG A 219 -20.63 -22.89 -25.14
CA ARG A 219 -20.80 -23.42 -26.50
C ARG A 219 -19.71 -24.42 -26.90
N GLN A 220 -18.60 -24.45 -26.17
CA GLN A 220 -17.50 -25.38 -26.45
C GLN A 220 -17.86 -26.79 -25.95
N PRO A 221 -17.65 -27.85 -26.75
CA PRO A 221 -18.03 -29.22 -26.41
C PRO A 221 -17.01 -29.88 -25.46
N ILE A 222 -16.78 -29.26 -24.30
CA ILE A 222 -15.79 -29.68 -23.31
C ILE A 222 -16.50 -30.31 -22.13
N ASP A 223 -16.32 -31.63 -21.99
CA ASP A 223 -16.79 -32.41 -20.84
C ASP A 223 -15.62 -32.71 -19.89
N PHE A 224 -15.94 -33.24 -18.71
CA PHE A 224 -15.01 -33.72 -17.70
C PHE A 224 -13.95 -34.67 -18.28
N ILE A 225 -12.76 -34.66 -17.68
CA ILE A 225 -11.71 -35.68 -17.94
C ILE A 225 -12.16 -37.03 -17.37
N ASP A 226 -12.73 -37.02 -16.16
CA ASP A 226 -13.21 -38.21 -15.48
C ASP A 226 -14.37 -37.86 -14.54
N LYS A 227 -15.55 -38.46 -14.76
CA LYS A 227 -16.75 -38.29 -13.92
C LYS A 227 -16.70 -39.21 -12.69
N ASN A 228 -15.62 -39.14 -11.92
CA ASN A 228 -15.46 -39.90 -10.68
C ASN A 228 -15.72 -39.01 -9.45
N GLN A 229 -16.82 -39.27 -8.72
CA GLN A 229 -17.20 -38.51 -7.53
C GLN A 229 -16.09 -38.46 -6.48
N LYS A 230 -15.44 -39.58 -6.18
CA LYS A 230 -14.39 -39.63 -5.16
C LYS A 230 -13.20 -38.75 -5.52
N LYS A 231 -12.77 -38.75 -6.79
CA LYS A 231 -11.69 -37.86 -7.25
C LYS A 231 -12.08 -36.40 -7.17
N LEU A 232 -13.36 -36.07 -7.41
CA LEU A 232 -13.88 -34.72 -7.21
C LEU A 232 -13.83 -34.37 -5.72
N ASP A 233 -14.35 -35.22 -4.84
CA ASP A 233 -14.34 -35.00 -3.39
C ASP A 233 -12.91 -34.78 -2.86
N ASP A 234 -11.95 -35.60 -3.31
CA ASP A 234 -10.52 -35.46 -2.97
C ASP A 234 -10.02 -34.05 -3.36
N ALA A 235 -10.36 -33.56 -4.55
CA ALA A 235 -9.99 -32.21 -5.00
C ALA A 235 -10.72 -31.12 -4.19
N ILE A 236 -12.02 -31.25 -3.96
CA ILE A 236 -12.82 -30.26 -3.23
C ILE A 236 -12.36 -30.14 -1.78
N ASN A 237 -11.96 -31.23 -1.12
CA ASN A 237 -11.44 -31.19 0.24
C ASN A 237 -10.20 -30.30 0.38
N THR A 238 -9.26 -30.38 -0.57
CA THR A 238 -8.09 -29.46 -0.58
C THR A 238 -8.49 -28.00 -0.80
N TYR A 239 -9.53 -27.74 -1.60
CA TYR A 239 -10.07 -26.39 -1.77
C TYR A 239 -10.85 -25.88 -0.54
N VAL A 240 -11.44 -26.75 0.28
CA VAL A 240 -12.07 -26.36 1.55
C VAL A 240 -11.03 -25.81 2.53
N GLU A 241 -9.85 -26.44 2.60
CA GLU A 241 -8.73 -25.96 3.41
C GLU A 241 -8.21 -24.61 2.91
N LEU A 242 -7.94 -24.51 1.61
CA LEU A 242 -7.53 -23.25 0.99
C LEU A 242 -8.55 -22.12 1.21
N LYS A 243 -9.85 -22.44 1.16
CA LYS A 243 -10.91 -21.47 1.45
C LYS A 243 -10.75 -20.89 2.86
N TYR A 244 -10.50 -21.73 3.86
CA TYR A 244 -10.30 -21.28 5.23
C TYR A 244 -9.04 -20.42 5.36
N ASN A 245 -7.93 -20.83 4.75
CA ASN A 245 -6.69 -20.06 4.78
C ASN A 245 -6.88 -18.69 4.13
N PHE A 246 -7.51 -18.64 2.95
CA PHE A 246 -7.75 -17.38 2.25
C PHE A 246 -8.68 -16.44 3.02
N TYR A 247 -9.68 -16.98 3.74
CA TYR A 247 -10.50 -16.20 4.66
C TYR A 247 -9.65 -15.56 5.76
N LEU A 248 -8.77 -16.34 6.41
CA LEU A 248 -7.85 -15.82 7.43
C LEU A 248 -6.93 -14.74 6.85
N ARG A 249 -6.35 -14.98 5.65
CA ARG A 249 -5.48 -14.00 4.98
C ARG A 249 -6.24 -12.70 4.74
N SER A 250 -7.43 -12.77 4.14
CA SER A 250 -8.15 -11.58 3.64
C SER A 250 -8.85 -10.77 4.73
N TYR A 251 -9.36 -11.42 5.78
CA TYR A 251 -10.18 -10.77 6.80
C TYR A 251 -9.47 -10.53 8.13
N ASN A 252 -8.37 -11.24 8.41
CA ASN A 252 -7.68 -11.12 9.70
C ASN A 252 -6.24 -10.63 9.54
N GLU A 253 -5.41 -11.37 8.81
CA GLU A 253 -3.96 -11.19 8.86
C GLU A 253 -3.47 -10.01 8.02
N LEU A 254 -3.90 -9.92 6.76
CA LEU A 254 -3.50 -8.81 5.89
C LEU A 254 -4.12 -7.48 6.33
N PRO A 255 -5.39 -7.40 6.79
CA PRO A 255 -5.91 -6.20 7.44
C PRO A 255 -5.11 -5.78 8.67
N LYS A 256 -4.71 -6.71 9.54
CA LYS A 256 -3.84 -6.43 10.68
C LYS A 256 -2.48 -5.90 10.23
N LEU A 257 -1.90 -6.49 9.19
CA LEU A 257 -0.61 -6.05 8.63
C LEU A 257 -0.69 -4.61 8.08
N ILE A 258 -1.77 -4.27 7.37
CA ILE A 258 -2.01 -2.90 6.90
C ILE A 258 -2.14 -1.94 8.09
N HIS A 259 -2.94 -2.32 9.08
CA HIS A 259 -3.18 -1.50 10.28
C HIS A 259 -1.90 -1.22 11.07
N ASP A 260 -1.10 -2.25 11.32
CA ASP A 260 0.16 -2.11 12.06
C ASP A 260 1.15 -1.24 11.29
N ALA A 261 1.26 -1.40 9.96
CA ALA A 261 2.13 -0.56 9.11
C ALA A 261 1.70 0.91 9.12
N GLU A 262 0.41 1.19 8.95
CA GLU A 262 -0.13 2.55 9.02
C GLU A 262 0.08 3.18 10.41
N THR A 263 -0.01 2.36 11.47
CA THR A 263 0.29 2.79 12.85
C THR A 263 1.76 3.12 13.03
N ILE A 264 2.66 2.28 12.50
CA ILE A 264 4.11 2.54 12.50
C ILE A 264 4.43 3.84 11.75
N ILE A 265 3.87 4.03 10.55
CA ILE A 265 4.04 5.25 9.74
C ILE A 265 3.63 6.48 10.56
N LYS A 266 2.45 6.43 11.19
CA LYS A 266 1.95 7.54 12.04
C LYS A 266 2.87 7.81 13.22
N LEU A 267 3.34 6.78 13.92
CA LEU A 267 4.27 6.92 15.05
C LEU A 267 5.63 7.49 14.62
N LEU A 268 6.17 7.05 13.47
CA LEU A 268 7.41 7.59 12.89
C LEU A 268 7.26 9.08 12.55
N GLU A 269 6.17 9.43 11.90
CA GLU A 269 5.88 10.81 11.51
C GLU A 269 5.77 11.72 12.75
N THR A 270 4.91 11.33 13.69
CA THR A 270 4.63 12.12 14.91
C THR A 270 5.84 12.22 15.84
N SER A 271 6.65 11.17 15.95
CA SER A 271 7.79 11.15 16.87
C SER A 271 9.02 11.89 16.30
N TYR A 272 9.23 11.86 14.98
CA TYR A 272 10.51 12.29 14.39
C TYR A 272 10.40 13.35 13.29
N LEU A 273 9.28 13.44 12.57
CA LEU A 273 9.20 14.26 11.33
C LEU A 273 8.22 15.43 11.44
N LEU A 274 7.33 15.46 12.43
CA LEU A 274 6.24 16.43 12.54
C LEU A 274 6.69 17.90 12.43
N GLU A 275 7.77 18.28 13.13
CA GLU A 275 8.30 19.65 13.08
C GLU A 275 8.78 20.03 11.68
N ASP A 276 9.48 19.12 11.00
CA ASP A 276 10.03 19.36 9.67
C ASP A 276 8.92 19.38 8.61
N ILE A 277 7.87 18.59 8.79
CA ILE A 277 6.67 18.62 7.95
C ILE A 277 5.95 19.96 8.11
N LYS A 278 5.71 20.42 9.34
CA LYS A 278 5.08 21.72 9.62
C LYS A 278 5.86 22.90 9.06
N GLN A 279 7.19 22.79 9.03
CA GLN A 279 8.09 23.80 8.46
C GLN A 279 8.25 23.69 6.94
N GLY A 280 7.58 22.72 6.28
CA GLY A 280 7.69 22.49 4.84
C GLY A 280 9.04 21.94 4.38
N LYS A 281 9.90 21.50 5.29
CA LYS A 281 11.21 20.91 4.98
C LYS A 281 11.09 19.51 4.40
N ILE A 282 10.06 18.77 4.82
CA ILE A 282 9.78 17.40 4.41
C ILE A 282 8.33 17.32 3.94
N LYS A 283 8.10 16.66 2.80
CA LYS A 283 6.74 16.34 2.35
C LYS A 283 6.19 15.16 3.15
N ARG A 284 4.97 15.29 3.66
CA ARG A 284 4.26 14.20 4.32
C ARG A 284 3.97 13.07 3.34
N TYR A 285 4.22 11.83 3.76
CA TYR A 285 3.82 10.65 3.01
C TYR A 285 2.31 10.44 3.14
N ARG A 286 1.64 10.16 2.02
CA ARG A 286 0.18 9.97 1.95
C ARG A 286 -0.09 8.50 1.67
N SER A 287 -0.43 7.75 2.72
CA SER A 287 -0.61 6.29 2.66
C SER A 287 -2.04 5.84 2.39
N LYS A 288 -3.02 6.73 2.56
CA LYS A 288 -4.45 6.38 2.47
C LYS A 288 -5.03 6.73 1.11
N GLU A 289 -5.87 5.85 0.58
CA GLU A 289 -6.59 6.10 -0.66
C GLU A 289 -7.96 6.74 -0.44
N LEU A 290 -8.44 7.52 -1.41
CA LEU A 290 -9.78 8.10 -1.38
C LEU A 290 -10.89 7.04 -1.42
N SER A 291 -10.62 5.87 -2.02
CA SER A 291 -11.52 4.72 -2.05
C SER A 291 -11.86 4.22 -0.63
N GLU A 292 -10.96 4.35 0.34
CA GLU A 292 -11.20 3.95 1.73
C GLU A 292 -12.31 4.76 2.39
N LEU A 293 -12.46 6.04 2.04
CA LEU A 293 -13.55 6.86 2.56
C LEU A 293 -14.91 6.30 2.11
N LEU A 294 -14.98 5.87 0.84
CA LEU A 294 -16.19 5.26 0.28
C LEU A 294 -16.49 3.90 0.95
N ILE A 295 -15.47 3.07 1.18
CA ILE A 295 -15.62 1.80 1.93
C ILE A 295 -16.17 2.07 3.34
N ASN A 296 -15.69 3.13 3.99
CA ASN A 296 -16.14 3.54 5.32
C ASN A 296 -17.48 4.27 5.34
N GLY A 297 -18.26 4.19 4.25
CA GLY A 297 -19.63 4.66 4.16
C GLY A 297 -19.78 6.14 3.76
N LYS A 298 -18.71 6.81 3.34
CA LYS A 298 -18.82 8.19 2.82
C LYS A 298 -19.40 8.21 1.42
N THR A 299 -20.29 9.16 1.17
CA THR A 299 -20.77 9.47 -0.17
C THR A 299 -19.70 10.17 -0.99
N ILE A 300 -19.84 10.14 -2.32
CA ILE A 300 -18.91 10.85 -3.23
C ILE A 300 -18.91 12.36 -2.98
N ASP A 301 -20.07 12.93 -2.65
CA ASP A 301 -20.16 14.36 -2.34
C ASP A 301 -19.41 14.69 -1.03
N GLU A 302 -19.57 13.88 0.03
CA GLU A 302 -18.75 14.03 1.25
C GLU A 302 -17.25 13.87 0.97
N ILE A 303 -16.86 12.92 0.11
CA ILE A 303 -15.43 12.75 -0.24
C ILE A 303 -14.90 13.99 -0.96
N ILE A 304 -15.67 14.58 -1.87
CA ILE A 304 -15.30 15.82 -2.56
C ILE A 304 -15.13 16.97 -1.56
N ASP A 305 -16.04 17.10 -0.59
CA ASP A 305 -15.96 18.13 0.45
C ASP A 305 -14.72 17.94 1.32
N ILE A 306 -14.40 16.69 1.71
CA ILE A 306 -13.18 16.39 2.47
C ILE A 306 -11.94 16.74 1.62
N VAL A 307 -11.90 16.39 0.33
CA VAL A 307 -10.75 16.70 -0.54
C VAL A 307 -10.53 18.21 -0.71
N LYS A 308 -11.62 19.00 -0.70
CA LYS A 308 -11.55 20.46 -0.79
C LYS A 308 -11.24 21.15 0.55
N SER A 309 -11.30 20.44 1.67
CA SER A 309 -10.99 20.99 2.99
C SER A 309 -9.48 21.10 3.24
N ASP A 310 -9.06 22.08 4.03
CA ASP A 310 -7.66 22.22 4.46
C ASP A 310 -7.20 21.05 5.36
N ASP A 311 -8.14 20.37 6.02
CA ASP A 311 -7.91 19.28 6.96
C ASP A 311 -7.40 17.99 6.31
N ILE A 312 -7.59 17.78 4.99
CA ILE A 312 -7.19 16.52 4.36
C ILE A 312 -5.67 16.33 4.32
N ASN A 313 -4.90 17.44 4.33
CA ASN A 313 -3.44 17.39 4.47
C ASN A 313 -3.00 16.81 5.82
N GLU A 314 -3.85 16.91 6.85
CA GLU A 314 -3.58 16.34 8.18
C GLU A 314 -3.99 14.86 8.31
N GLN A 315 -4.83 14.35 7.41
CA GLN A 315 -5.41 13.00 7.50
C GLN A 315 -4.64 11.92 6.72
N GLY A 316 -3.65 12.31 5.90
CA GLY A 316 -2.74 11.39 5.21
C GLY A 316 -3.32 10.73 3.94
N TYR A 317 -4.42 11.25 3.40
CA TYR A 317 -5.00 10.78 2.13
C TYR A 317 -4.22 11.27 0.90
N ASP A 318 -4.04 10.40 -0.08
CA ASP A 318 -3.46 10.76 -1.36
C ASP A 318 -4.47 11.46 -2.28
N ILE A 319 -4.42 12.78 -2.28
CA ILE A 319 -5.18 13.65 -3.18
C ILE A 319 -4.38 14.04 -4.44
N SER A 320 -3.31 13.32 -4.76
CA SER A 320 -2.57 13.56 -5.99
C SER A 320 -3.47 13.42 -7.21
N ARG A 321 -3.14 14.16 -8.27
CA ARG A 321 -3.83 14.11 -9.56
C ARG A 321 -4.04 12.66 -10.06
N ASN A 322 -3.03 11.80 -9.88
CA ASN A 322 -3.09 10.40 -10.27
C ASN A 322 -4.01 9.56 -9.37
N ALA A 323 -4.01 9.81 -8.06
CA ALA A 323 -4.88 9.10 -7.12
C ALA A 323 -6.36 9.43 -7.35
N ILE A 324 -6.70 10.71 -7.55
CA ILE A 324 -8.08 11.12 -7.90
C ILE A 324 -8.49 10.49 -9.23
N ASN A 325 -7.61 10.48 -10.23
CA ASN A 325 -7.88 9.87 -11.54
C ASN A 325 -8.11 8.36 -11.43
N ARG A 326 -7.26 7.66 -10.68
CA ARG A 326 -7.40 6.23 -10.39
C ARG A 326 -8.73 5.93 -9.71
N PHE A 327 -9.13 6.77 -8.74
CA PHE A 327 -10.42 6.62 -8.06
C PHE A 327 -11.61 6.80 -9.02
N GLY A 328 -11.54 7.76 -9.95
CA GLY A 328 -12.55 7.94 -11.00
C GLY A 328 -12.67 6.72 -11.93
N TYR A 329 -11.54 6.19 -12.41
CA TYR A 329 -11.53 4.98 -13.25
C TYR A 329 -12.01 3.75 -12.50
N ASN A 330 -11.66 3.63 -11.22
CA ASN A 330 -12.21 2.58 -10.37
C ASN A 330 -13.73 2.65 -10.38
N LEU A 331 -14.36 3.82 -10.18
CA LEU A 331 -15.83 3.97 -10.23
C LEU A 331 -16.43 3.62 -11.61
N MET A 332 -15.82 4.05 -12.72
CA MET A 332 -16.29 3.71 -14.07
C MET A 332 -16.28 2.20 -14.35
N ASN A 333 -15.29 1.47 -13.82
CA ASN A 333 -15.23 0.02 -13.96
C ASN A 333 -16.42 -0.70 -13.28
N TYR A 334 -17.14 -0.04 -12.36
CA TYR A 334 -18.36 -0.55 -11.71
C TYR A 334 -19.63 0.07 -12.27
N GLU A 335 -19.55 0.68 -13.46
CA GLU A 335 -20.68 1.34 -14.11
C GLU A 335 -21.27 2.50 -13.27
N LYS A 336 -20.56 2.96 -12.24
CA LYS A 336 -20.90 4.14 -11.42
C LYS A 336 -20.46 5.42 -12.13
N ASN A 337 -20.93 5.59 -13.37
CA ASN A 337 -20.43 6.63 -14.28
C ASN A 337 -20.77 8.04 -13.79
N TYR A 338 -21.90 8.24 -13.12
CA TYR A 338 -22.29 9.55 -12.58
C TYR A 338 -21.44 9.96 -11.37
N GLU A 339 -21.12 9.02 -10.49
CA GLU A 339 -20.18 9.20 -9.38
C GLU A 339 -18.77 9.47 -9.89
N ALA A 340 -18.31 8.67 -10.84
CA ALA A 340 -17.01 8.85 -11.48
C ALA A 340 -16.89 10.24 -12.12
N LEU A 341 -17.95 10.70 -12.78
CA LEU A 341 -18.00 12.02 -13.41
C LEU A 341 -17.73 13.14 -12.40
N LYS A 342 -18.29 13.05 -11.19
CA LYS A 342 -18.03 14.04 -10.12
C LYS A 342 -16.56 14.04 -9.70
N ILE A 343 -15.94 12.86 -9.58
CA ILE A 343 -14.52 12.71 -9.23
C ILE A 343 -13.59 13.22 -10.34
N PHE A 344 -13.86 12.92 -11.61
CA PHE A 344 -13.07 13.46 -12.72
C PHE A 344 -13.21 14.97 -12.84
N LYS A 345 -14.43 15.51 -12.63
CA LYS A 345 -14.64 16.95 -12.57
C LYS A 345 -13.82 17.59 -11.45
N LEU A 346 -13.85 17.03 -10.23
CA LEU A 346 -12.99 17.47 -9.13
C LEU A 346 -11.51 17.49 -9.54
N ASN A 347 -11.03 16.47 -10.24
CA ASN A 347 -9.64 16.42 -10.71
C ASN A 347 -9.31 17.59 -11.64
N THR A 348 -10.21 17.94 -12.56
CA THR A 348 -10.03 19.11 -13.45
C THR A 348 -10.10 20.45 -12.72
N GLU A 349 -10.81 20.53 -11.58
CA GLU A 349 -10.88 21.74 -10.75
C GLU A 349 -9.58 21.95 -9.94
N LEU A 350 -8.97 20.86 -9.47
CA LEU A 350 -7.74 20.90 -8.66
C LEU A 350 -6.47 20.95 -9.51
N TYR A 351 -6.51 20.38 -10.71
CA TYR A 351 -5.33 20.19 -11.53
C TYR A 351 -5.60 20.43 -13.02
N ASP A 352 -4.99 21.48 -13.55
CA ASP A 352 -4.96 21.74 -14.99
C ASP A 352 -3.96 20.80 -15.68
N GLY A 353 -4.45 19.94 -16.56
CA GLY A 353 -3.63 18.95 -17.26
C GLY A 353 -4.39 18.19 -18.33
N TRP A 354 -3.77 17.96 -19.48
CA TRP A 354 -4.43 17.33 -20.62
C TRP A 354 -5.11 16.00 -20.27
N PHE A 355 -4.48 15.18 -19.42
CA PHE A 355 -5.01 13.87 -19.08
C PHE A 355 -6.22 13.91 -18.14
N THR A 356 -6.37 14.95 -17.30
CA THR A 356 -7.54 15.07 -16.41
C THR A 356 -8.77 15.39 -17.24
N TYR A 357 -8.62 16.25 -18.26
CA TYR A 357 -9.67 16.53 -19.24
C TYR A 357 -9.95 15.36 -20.19
N ASP A 358 -8.94 14.56 -20.53
CA ASP A 358 -9.12 13.34 -21.34
C ASP A 358 -10.02 12.33 -20.61
N ALA A 359 -9.68 12.00 -19.35
CA ALA A 359 -10.47 11.09 -18.51
C ALA A 359 -11.87 11.64 -18.22
N TYR A 360 -12.01 12.95 -17.98
CA TYR A 360 -13.32 13.58 -17.83
C TYR A 360 -14.16 13.50 -19.12
N GLY A 361 -13.55 13.71 -20.28
CA GLY A 361 -14.20 13.56 -21.59
C GLY A 361 -14.66 12.11 -21.85
N GLU A 362 -13.85 11.12 -21.48
CA GLU A 362 -14.20 9.71 -21.55
C GLU A 362 -15.43 9.38 -20.72
N CYS A 363 -15.45 9.83 -19.45
CA CYS A 363 -16.57 9.63 -18.56
C CYS A 363 -17.85 10.35 -19.04
N LEU A 364 -17.72 11.54 -19.63
CA LEU A 364 -18.85 12.28 -20.19
C LEU A 364 -19.54 11.52 -21.34
N LEU A 365 -18.77 10.83 -22.18
CA LEU A 365 -19.34 9.96 -23.22
C LEU A 365 -20.09 8.76 -22.62
N LYS A 366 -19.62 8.23 -21.49
CA LYS A 366 -20.28 7.11 -20.79
C LYS A 366 -21.61 7.48 -20.12
N VAL A 367 -21.84 8.78 -19.89
CA VAL A 367 -23.13 9.31 -19.41
C VAL A 367 -23.90 10.06 -20.50
N ASP A 368 -23.56 9.81 -21.77
CA ASP A 368 -24.20 10.35 -22.97
C ASP A 368 -24.14 11.89 -23.13
N ASP A 369 -23.26 12.59 -22.42
CA ASP A 369 -23.06 14.05 -22.56
C ASP A 369 -21.99 14.38 -23.60
N THR A 370 -22.29 14.07 -24.86
CA THR A 370 -21.38 14.24 -26.00
C THR A 370 -20.92 15.69 -26.19
N VAL A 371 -21.80 16.67 -25.92
CA VAL A 371 -21.48 18.10 -26.08
C VAL A 371 -20.39 18.53 -25.10
N LYS A 372 -20.48 18.15 -23.83
CA LYS A 372 -19.43 18.46 -22.86
C LYS A 372 -18.19 17.60 -23.10
N ALA A 373 -18.34 16.35 -23.55
CA ALA A 373 -17.20 15.49 -23.88
C ALA A 373 -16.32 16.12 -24.95
N ILE A 374 -16.91 16.63 -26.04
CA ILE A 374 -16.18 17.34 -27.10
C ILE A 374 -15.42 18.55 -26.54
N LYS A 375 -16.04 19.33 -25.64
CA LYS A 375 -15.37 20.46 -24.98
C LYS A 375 -14.17 20.00 -24.15
N ALA A 376 -14.31 18.93 -23.38
CA ALA A 376 -13.24 18.38 -22.55
C ALA A 376 -12.07 17.86 -23.41
N TYR A 377 -12.32 17.08 -24.46
CA TYR A 377 -11.27 16.59 -25.36
C TYR A 377 -10.57 17.71 -26.13
N ASN A 378 -11.30 18.75 -26.57
CA ASN A 378 -10.65 19.93 -27.17
C ASN A 378 -9.74 20.63 -26.16
N LYS A 379 -10.15 20.76 -24.88
CA LYS A 379 -9.28 21.31 -23.82
C LYS A 379 -8.06 20.42 -23.56
N SER A 380 -8.23 19.10 -23.60
CA SER A 380 -7.11 18.15 -23.54
C SER A 380 -6.08 18.39 -24.66
N LEU A 381 -6.54 18.59 -25.90
CA LEU A 381 -5.67 18.88 -27.04
C LEU A 381 -5.03 20.27 -27.01
N GLU A 382 -5.70 21.27 -26.43
CA GLU A 382 -5.11 22.59 -26.19
C GLU A 382 -3.89 22.48 -25.26
N LEU A 383 -4.00 21.64 -24.22
CA LEU A 383 -2.93 21.40 -23.24
C LEU A 383 -1.86 20.41 -23.75
N ASN A 384 -2.24 19.48 -24.62
CA ASN A 384 -1.32 18.54 -25.28
C ASN A 384 -1.80 18.21 -26.70
N PRO A 385 -1.28 18.91 -27.72
CA PRO A 385 -1.64 18.69 -29.11
C PRO A 385 -1.35 17.27 -29.62
N ASP A 386 -0.52 16.48 -28.94
CA ASP A 386 -0.14 15.12 -29.32
C ASP A 386 -0.98 14.03 -28.66
N ASN A 387 -2.02 14.37 -27.89
CA ASN A 387 -2.94 13.38 -27.33
C ASN A 387 -3.71 12.64 -28.45
N THR A 388 -3.19 11.47 -28.83
CA THR A 388 -3.77 10.62 -29.88
C THR A 388 -5.13 10.04 -29.49
N ASN A 389 -5.37 9.78 -28.20
CA ASN A 389 -6.66 9.30 -27.71
C ASN A 389 -7.76 10.34 -28.00
N ALA A 390 -7.57 11.58 -27.56
CA ALA A 390 -8.51 12.67 -27.80
C ALA A 390 -8.77 12.90 -29.30
N LYS A 391 -7.73 12.87 -30.15
CA LYS A 391 -7.89 12.99 -31.61
C LYS A 391 -8.78 11.87 -32.17
N ASN A 392 -8.52 10.63 -31.78
CA ASN A 392 -9.23 9.46 -32.26
C ASN A 392 -10.70 9.46 -31.81
N ILE A 393 -10.97 9.85 -30.57
CA ILE A 393 -12.33 9.92 -30.05
C ILE A 393 -13.10 11.06 -30.74
N LEU A 394 -12.53 12.26 -30.85
CA LEU A 394 -13.17 13.39 -31.53
C LEU A 394 -13.49 13.10 -33.00
N ALA A 395 -12.68 12.31 -33.69
CA ALA A 395 -12.94 11.90 -35.08
C ALA A 395 -14.12 10.91 -35.21
N LYS A 396 -14.51 10.23 -34.13
CA LYS A 396 -15.64 9.28 -34.11
C LYS A 396 -16.96 9.92 -33.70
N ILE A 397 -16.92 11.00 -32.91
CA ILE A 397 -18.11 11.61 -32.28
C ILE A 397 -18.48 12.99 -32.86
N LYS A 398 -17.64 13.56 -33.72
CA LYS A 398 -17.98 14.68 -34.59
C LYS A 398 -18.49 14.14 -35.91
#